data_AF-K0RIC5-F1
#
_entry.id   AF-K0RIC5-F1
#
_cell.length_a   1.000
_cell.length_b   1.000
_cell.length_c   1.000
_cell.angle_alpha   90.00
_cell.angle_beta   90.00
_cell.angle_gamma   90.00
#
_symmetry.space_group_name_H-M   'P 1'
#
loop_
_entity.id
_entity.type
_entity.pdbx_description
1 polymer ?
#
loop_
_entity_poly.entity_id
_entity_poly.type
_entity_poly.pdbx_seq_one_letter_code
_entity_poly.pdbx_strand_id
1 'polypeptide(L)'
;MCGRPHVGGRRGEAARKMAGKFRKEKERSPETDNSLNRLGGSKDTMQNSDNKRARLLPSAALDVLGNDLLLRCASYLDADGLAQLGRTSARFGIPQAGQKRSLANEAARQRFRESATDEERCRLPKYDDESDVGLSRALEQLRRPLCFDELVGDGFSPQEHPGIVTCTDAAGWSTAVSGHAMRGGRHSAEFAITIDERNIPVVSLGIMRPVSLTDGILEAEWKGNVNPACVS
;
A
#
# COMPACT_ATOMS: atom_id res chain seq x y z
N MET A 1 57.74 22.71 10.97
CA MET A 1 58.58 21.63 10.40
C MET A 1 57.63 20.60 9.82
N CYS A 2 57.33 20.67 8.52
CA CYS A 2 57.97 19.89 7.44
C CYS A 2 57.63 18.39 7.59
N GLY A 3 56.94 17.70 6.68
CA GLY A 3 56.59 18.09 5.31
C GLY A 3 55.59 17.15 4.62
N ARG A 4 55.25 17.55 3.40
CA ARG A 4 54.51 16.78 2.38
C ARG A 4 55.33 15.58 1.90
N PRO A 5 54.71 14.66 1.14
CA PRO A 5 54.89 14.76 -0.30
C PRO A 5 53.58 14.72 -1.09
N HIS A 6 53.69 15.18 -2.33
CA HIS A 6 52.65 15.44 -3.31
C HIS A 6 52.97 14.63 -4.58
N VAL A 7 51.99 14.58 -5.49
CA VAL A 7 52.02 14.16 -6.91
C VAL A 7 51.92 12.63 -7.11
N GLY A 8 51.03 12.09 -7.94
CA GLY A 8 50.04 12.66 -8.86
C GLY A 8 49.62 11.57 -9.86
N GLY A 9 48.49 11.76 -10.55
CA GLY A 9 48.10 10.87 -11.64
C GLY A 9 46.65 11.04 -12.08
N ARG A 10 46.45 11.87 -13.11
CA ARG A 10 45.17 12.14 -13.80
C ARG A 10 44.80 11.01 -14.79
N ARG A 11 43.53 11.07 -15.23
CA ARG A 11 42.88 10.50 -16.44
C ARG A 11 41.96 9.31 -16.10
N GLY A 12 40.71 9.26 -16.53
CA GLY A 12 39.98 10.14 -17.44
C GLY A 12 38.48 9.90 -17.40
N GLU A 13 37.76 10.89 -17.90
CA GLU A 13 36.34 10.85 -18.24
C GLU A 13 36.00 9.71 -19.19
N ALA A 14 34.85 9.09 -18.97
CA ALA A 14 34.01 8.60 -20.06
C ALA A 14 32.56 8.56 -19.59
N ALA A 15 31.89 9.71 -19.71
CA ALA A 15 30.44 9.81 -19.67
C ALA A 15 29.86 9.08 -20.90
N ARG A 16 29.11 8.00 -20.70
CA ARG A 16 28.23 7.43 -21.73
C ARG A 16 26.79 7.86 -21.47
N LYS A 17 26.45 8.93 -22.17
CA LYS A 17 25.11 9.49 -22.37
C LYS A 17 24.40 8.60 -23.40
N MET A 18 23.45 7.76 -22.99
CA MET A 18 22.55 7.06 -23.92
C MET A 18 21.27 7.87 -24.05
N ALA A 19 21.21 8.66 -25.12
CA ALA A 19 20.02 9.38 -25.55
C ALA A 19 19.19 8.47 -26.47
N GLY A 20 18.12 7.88 -25.93
CA GLY A 20 17.08 7.23 -26.73
C GLY A 20 16.05 8.26 -27.18
N LYS A 21 16.20 8.77 -28.40
CA LYS A 21 15.13 9.49 -29.11
C LYS A 21 14.09 8.47 -29.60
N PHE A 22 12.90 8.46 -29.02
CA PHE A 22 11.73 7.88 -29.69
C PHE A 22 10.84 9.02 -30.18
N ARG A 23 10.85 9.20 -31.50
CA ARG A 23 9.99 10.13 -32.23
C ARG A 23 8.92 9.30 -32.95
N LYS A 24 7.69 9.48 -32.48
CA LYS A 24 6.45 9.68 -33.25
C LYS A 24 6.01 8.54 -34.17
N GLU A 25 4.86 7.96 -33.84
CA GLU A 25 3.83 7.81 -34.85
C GLU A 25 2.46 8.19 -34.27
N LYS A 26 1.75 9.00 -35.06
CA LYS A 26 0.48 9.65 -34.78
C LYS A 26 -0.43 9.17 -35.90
N GLU A 27 -1.18 8.10 -35.66
CA GLU A 27 -2.37 7.75 -36.44
C GLU A 27 -3.53 8.44 -35.73
N ARG A 28 -4.08 9.57 -36.16
CA ARG A 28 -4.83 9.89 -37.40
C ARG A 28 -6.00 8.94 -37.64
N SER A 29 -7.08 9.21 -36.91
CA SER A 29 -8.46 8.91 -37.28
C SER A 29 -8.79 9.41 -38.69
N PRO A 30 -9.72 8.74 -39.38
CA PRO A 30 -10.62 9.39 -40.31
C PRO A 30 -12.04 9.43 -39.73
N GLU A 31 -12.55 10.64 -39.51
CA GLU A 31 -13.97 10.93 -39.64
C GLU A 31 -14.31 10.93 -41.14
N THR A 32 -15.48 10.41 -41.50
CA THR A 32 -16.44 11.06 -42.43
C THR A 32 -17.78 10.31 -42.42
N ASP A 33 -18.81 11.01 -41.95
CA ASP A 33 -20.10 11.26 -42.61
C ASP A 33 -20.72 10.16 -43.50
N ASN A 34 -21.95 9.73 -43.20
CA ASN A 34 -23.19 10.42 -43.62
C ASN A 34 -24.38 9.44 -43.82
N SER A 35 -25.57 9.97 -43.51
CA SER A 35 -26.86 9.73 -44.20
C SER A 35 -27.72 8.50 -43.85
N LEU A 36 -28.69 8.77 -42.96
CA LEU A 36 -30.14 8.65 -43.16
C LEU A 36 -30.66 7.83 -44.38
N ASN A 37 -31.50 6.82 -44.08
CA ASN A 37 -32.79 6.49 -44.75
C ASN A 37 -33.51 5.42 -43.90
N ARG A 38 -34.57 5.76 -43.14
CA ARG A 38 -36.02 5.68 -43.44
C ARG A 38 -36.63 4.26 -43.59
N LEU A 39 -37.60 4.03 -42.68
CA LEU A 39 -38.91 3.35 -42.81
C LEU A 39 -39.03 1.82 -42.78
N GLY A 40 -39.66 1.34 -41.69
CA GLY A 40 -40.80 0.41 -41.77
C GLY A 40 -40.65 -0.92 -41.01
N GLY A 41 -41.57 -1.20 -40.09
CA GLY A 41 -41.84 -2.59 -39.65
C GLY A 41 -42.22 -2.75 -38.18
N SER A 42 -43.47 -3.14 -37.94
CA SER A 42 -44.16 -3.28 -36.67
C SER A 42 -43.74 -4.42 -35.73
N LYS A 43 -44.14 -4.22 -34.46
CA LYS A 43 -44.58 -5.19 -33.44
C LYS A 43 -43.52 -6.17 -32.92
N ASP A 44 -43.16 -6.00 -31.65
CA ASP A 44 -43.60 -6.97 -30.64
C ASP A 44 -43.54 -6.38 -29.22
N THR A 45 -44.62 -6.60 -28.50
CA THR A 45 -44.83 -6.32 -27.09
C THR A 45 -43.94 -7.23 -26.24
N MET A 46 -42.99 -6.66 -25.50
CA MET A 46 -42.49 -7.28 -24.28
C MET A 46 -42.27 -6.18 -23.25
N GLN A 47 -43.18 -6.11 -22.28
CA GLN A 47 -43.02 -5.33 -21.06
C GLN A 47 -41.74 -5.79 -20.37
N ASN A 48 -40.65 -5.05 -20.56
CA ASN A 48 -39.49 -5.20 -19.70
C ASN A 48 -39.82 -4.41 -18.44
N SER A 49 -40.03 -5.15 -17.34
CA SER A 49 -40.31 -4.62 -16.02
C SER A 49 -39.38 -3.46 -15.71
N ASP A 50 -39.97 -2.28 -15.52
CA ASP A 50 -39.35 -1.09 -14.97
C ASP A 50 -38.66 -1.44 -13.66
N ASN A 51 -37.38 -1.79 -13.73
CA ASN A 51 -36.48 -1.82 -12.58
C ASN A 51 -36.22 -0.38 -12.17
N LYS A 52 -37.24 0.28 -11.62
CA LYS A 52 -37.13 1.50 -10.82
C LYS A 52 -36.43 1.12 -9.52
N ARG A 53 -35.15 0.76 -9.61
CA ARG A 53 -34.23 1.15 -8.53
C ARG A 53 -34.41 2.65 -8.44
N ALA A 54 -35.03 3.10 -7.35
CA ALA A 54 -34.97 4.48 -6.98
C ALA A 54 -33.49 4.89 -7.02
N ARG A 55 -33.08 5.58 -8.08
CA ARG A 55 -31.94 6.49 -8.03
C ARG A 55 -32.39 7.61 -7.10
N LEU A 56 -32.48 7.30 -5.80
CA LEU A 56 -32.20 8.31 -4.81
C LEU A 56 -30.82 8.83 -5.23
N LEU A 57 -30.72 10.13 -5.42
CA LEU A 57 -29.46 10.81 -5.63
C LEU A 57 -28.88 11.01 -4.22
N PRO A 58 -28.09 10.08 -3.63
CA PRO A 58 -27.46 10.33 -2.33
C PRO A 58 -26.51 11.53 -2.38
N SER A 59 -26.09 11.95 -3.58
CA SER A 59 -25.30 13.17 -3.77
C SER A 59 -26.03 14.41 -3.24
N ALA A 60 -27.32 14.56 -3.54
CA ALA A 60 -28.05 15.79 -3.21
C ALA A 60 -28.23 15.99 -1.69
N ALA A 61 -28.33 14.91 -0.91
CA ALA A 61 -28.46 15.01 0.54
C ALA A 61 -27.13 15.38 1.24
N LEU A 62 -26.00 14.91 0.71
CA LEU A 62 -24.68 15.24 1.27
C LEU A 62 -24.14 16.58 0.77
N ASP A 63 -24.56 17.05 -0.41
CA ASP A 63 -24.17 18.38 -0.90
C ASP A 63 -24.78 19.52 -0.05
N VAL A 64 -25.89 19.25 0.67
CA VAL A 64 -26.45 20.17 1.69
C VAL A 64 -25.55 20.25 2.93
N LEU A 65 -24.81 19.18 3.24
CA LEU A 65 -23.90 19.16 4.37
C LEU A 65 -22.60 19.85 3.97
N GLY A 66 -22.24 20.93 4.68
CA GLY A 66 -20.97 21.60 4.47
C GLY A 66 -19.78 20.64 4.64
N ASN A 67 -18.72 20.86 3.86
CA ASN A 67 -17.51 20.03 3.91
C ASN A 67 -16.92 19.95 5.33
N ASP A 68 -17.02 21.02 6.13
CA ASP A 68 -16.53 21.05 7.51
C ASP A 68 -17.25 20.03 8.41
N LEU A 69 -18.56 19.86 8.22
CA LEU A 69 -19.34 18.89 8.98
C LEU A 69 -19.06 17.46 8.50
N LEU A 70 -18.90 17.26 7.19
CA LEU A 70 -18.46 15.97 6.63
C LEU A 70 -17.08 15.57 7.14
N LEU A 71 -16.13 16.51 7.21
CA LEU A 71 -14.80 16.32 7.79
C LEU A 71 -14.88 15.93 9.27
N ARG A 72 -15.72 16.63 10.05
CA ARG A 72 -15.93 16.33 11.46
C ARG A 72 -16.60 14.98 11.69
N CYS A 73 -17.49 14.54 10.80
CA CYS A 73 -18.02 13.18 10.86
C CYS A 73 -16.94 12.14 10.53
N ALA A 74 -16.15 12.40 9.49
CA ALA A 74 -15.08 11.51 9.07
C ALA A 74 -13.96 11.39 10.13
N SER A 75 -13.69 12.43 10.92
CA SER A 75 -12.65 12.38 11.96
C SER A 75 -12.89 11.36 13.07
N TYR A 76 -14.12 10.86 13.23
CA TYR A 76 -14.44 9.79 14.18
C TYR A 76 -14.09 8.38 13.67
N LEU A 77 -13.79 8.24 12.38
CA LEU A 77 -13.42 6.96 11.77
C LEU A 77 -11.92 6.74 11.87
N ASP A 78 -11.53 5.50 12.16
CA ASP A 78 -10.15 4.99 12.04
C ASP A 78 -9.69 4.93 10.56
N ALA A 79 -8.44 4.58 10.35
CA ALA A 79 -7.89 4.54 8.99
C ALA A 79 -8.64 3.57 8.07
N ASP A 80 -9.13 2.45 8.60
CA ASP A 80 -9.90 1.47 7.85
C ASP A 80 -11.30 1.98 7.50
N GLY A 81 -11.99 2.62 8.45
CA GLY A 81 -13.27 3.28 8.23
C GLY A 81 -13.16 4.41 7.20
N LEU A 82 -12.11 5.23 7.26
CA LEU A 82 -11.83 6.26 6.25
C LEU A 82 -11.55 5.66 4.87
N ALA A 83 -10.79 4.57 4.79
CA ALA A 83 -10.52 3.87 3.54
C ALA A 83 -11.81 3.26 2.95
N GLN A 84 -12.66 2.66 3.77
CA GLN A 84 -13.96 2.13 3.34
C GLN A 84 -14.91 3.24 2.90
N LEU A 85 -14.97 4.35 3.65
CA LEU A 85 -15.79 5.51 3.31
C LEU A 85 -15.35 6.13 1.96
N GLY A 86 -14.05 6.29 1.75
CA GLY A 86 -13.49 6.77 0.49
C GLY A 86 -13.79 5.84 -0.69
N ARG A 87 -13.78 4.51 -0.48
CA ARG A 87 -14.10 3.52 -1.53
C ARG A 87 -15.59 3.47 -1.88
N THR A 88 -16.46 3.69 -0.89
CA THR A 88 -17.92 3.53 -1.06
C THR A 88 -18.63 4.84 -1.43
N SER A 89 -18.01 5.99 -1.21
CA SER A 89 -18.59 7.30 -1.54
C SER A 89 -17.63 8.18 -2.35
N ALA A 90 -18.03 8.49 -3.58
CA ALA A 90 -17.29 9.38 -4.46
C ALA A 90 -17.03 10.76 -3.83
N ARG A 91 -17.98 11.27 -3.02
CA ARG A 91 -17.82 12.56 -2.32
C ARG A 91 -16.63 12.56 -1.36
N PHE A 92 -16.39 11.43 -0.70
CA PHE A 92 -15.28 11.27 0.25
C PHE A 92 -13.99 10.77 -0.38
N GLY A 93 -14.09 9.97 -1.45
CA GLY A 93 -12.95 9.35 -2.12
C GLY A 93 -12.30 10.20 -3.21
N ILE A 94 -13.05 11.09 -3.87
CA ILE A 94 -12.58 11.87 -5.02
C ILE A 94 -12.32 13.33 -4.58
N PRO A 95 -11.13 13.90 -4.87
CA PRO A 95 -10.87 15.32 -4.68
C PRO A 95 -11.86 16.18 -5.47
N GLN A 96 -12.51 17.13 -4.79
CA GLN A 96 -13.42 18.07 -5.43
C GLN A 96 -12.64 19.17 -6.18
N ALA A 97 -13.29 19.88 -7.11
CA ALA A 97 -12.65 20.92 -7.89
C ALA A 97 -11.94 21.97 -6.98
N GLY A 98 -10.66 22.23 -7.26
CA GLY A 98 -9.82 23.14 -6.48
C GLY A 98 -9.24 22.54 -5.19
N GLN A 99 -9.61 21.32 -4.80
CA GLN A 99 -9.05 20.64 -3.65
C GLN A 99 -7.87 19.75 -4.04
N LYS A 100 -6.81 19.77 -3.24
CA LYS A 100 -5.63 18.91 -3.45
C LYS A 100 -5.86 17.46 -3.00
N ARG A 101 -6.87 17.23 -2.15
CA ARG A 101 -7.14 15.94 -1.50
C ARG A 101 -8.63 15.65 -1.47
N SER A 102 -8.96 14.37 -1.36
CA SER A 102 -10.31 13.92 -1.04
C SER A 102 -10.64 14.19 0.43
N LEU A 103 -11.92 14.22 0.80
CA LEU A 103 -12.32 14.47 2.20
C LEU A 103 -11.78 13.40 3.15
N ALA A 104 -11.74 12.13 2.73
CA ALA A 104 -11.17 11.06 3.54
C ALA A 104 -9.67 11.27 3.82
N ASN A 105 -8.91 11.71 2.81
CA ASN A 105 -7.49 12.03 2.99
C ASN A 105 -7.27 13.29 3.83
N GLU A 106 -8.12 14.31 3.68
CA GLU A 106 -7.98 15.52 4.49
C GLU A 106 -8.34 15.25 5.96
N ALA A 107 -9.37 14.44 6.24
CA ALA A 107 -9.69 13.98 7.60
C ALA A 107 -8.54 13.18 8.22
N ALA A 108 -7.98 12.22 7.47
CA ALA A 108 -6.82 11.44 7.92
C ALA A 108 -5.61 12.33 8.23
N ARG A 109 -5.32 13.30 7.36
CA ARG A 109 -4.22 14.25 7.51
C ARG A 109 -4.36 15.11 8.77
N GLN A 110 -5.57 15.63 9.03
CA GLN A 110 -5.85 16.42 10.23
C GLN A 110 -5.63 15.56 11.48
N ARG A 111 -6.22 14.37 11.52
CA ARG A 111 -6.07 13.43 12.64
C ARG A 111 -4.62 13.04 12.90
N PHE A 112 -3.85 12.74 11.86
CA PHE A 112 -2.42 12.43 12.01
C PHE A 112 -1.66 13.60 12.64
N ARG A 113 -1.89 14.82 12.16
CA ARG A 113 -1.23 16.02 12.68
C ARG A 113 -1.62 16.32 14.11
N GLU A 114 -2.88 16.16 14.46
CA GLU A 114 -3.36 16.46 15.80
C GLU A 114 -2.92 15.41 16.83
N SER A 115 -2.86 14.14 16.42
CA SER A 115 -2.64 13.03 17.37
C SER A 115 -1.21 12.49 17.43
N ALA A 116 -0.40 12.63 16.37
CA ALA A 116 0.95 12.07 16.37
C ALA A 116 1.93 12.94 17.19
N THR A 117 2.73 12.31 18.04
CA THR A 117 3.84 12.98 18.74
C THR A 117 4.99 13.27 17.78
N ASP A 118 5.93 14.11 18.18
CA ASP A 118 7.09 14.43 17.34
C ASP A 118 7.98 13.22 17.08
N GLU A 119 8.11 12.32 18.06
CA GLU A 119 8.84 11.05 17.90
C GLU A 119 8.14 10.12 16.91
N GLU A 120 6.82 10.02 16.96
CA GLU A 120 6.04 9.22 16.01
C GLU A 120 6.15 9.78 14.59
N ARG A 121 6.07 11.11 14.44
CA ARG A 121 6.27 11.79 13.15
C ARG A 121 7.66 11.54 12.57
N CYS A 122 8.69 11.49 13.42
CA CYS A 122 10.05 11.18 12.98
C CYS A 122 10.20 9.73 12.48
N ARG A 123 9.38 8.80 12.98
CA ARG A 123 9.38 7.39 12.56
C ARG A 123 8.51 7.10 11.33
N LEU A 124 7.59 8.01 11.02
CA LEU A 124 6.61 7.87 9.95
C LEU A 124 6.78 8.98 8.90
N PRO A 125 7.91 9.01 8.16
CA PRO A 125 8.04 9.91 7.03
C PRO A 125 6.99 9.57 5.98
N LYS A 126 6.29 10.60 5.49
CA LYS A 126 5.31 10.45 4.40
C LYS A 126 6.05 10.30 3.07
N TYR A 127 5.70 9.28 2.30
CA TYR A 127 6.18 9.10 0.92
C TYR A 127 5.26 9.80 -0.08
N ASP A 128 5.77 10.18 -1.24
CA ASP A 128 5.04 10.98 -2.23
C ASP A 128 3.85 10.24 -2.86
N ASP A 129 3.95 8.91 -2.99
CA ASP A 129 2.95 8.02 -3.54
C ASP A 129 1.92 7.53 -2.50
N GLU A 130 2.07 7.93 -1.24
CA GLU A 130 1.23 7.47 -0.15
C GLU A 130 0.04 8.40 0.14
N SER A 131 -1.13 7.79 0.34
CA SER A 131 -2.32 8.48 0.85
C SER A 131 -2.16 8.91 2.32
N ASP A 132 -2.82 10.00 2.70
CA ASP A 132 -2.87 10.43 4.11
C ASP A 132 -3.58 9.38 4.99
N VAL A 133 -4.53 8.63 4.43
CA VAL A 133 -5.16 7.48 5.10
C VAL A 133 -4.16 6.36 5.40
N GLY A 134 -3.29 6.05 4.43
CA GLY A 134 -2.22 5.05 4.60
C GLY A 134 -1.24 5.45 5.70
N LEU A 135 -0.86 6.72 5.74
CA LEU A 135 0.02 7.24 6.79
C LEU A 135 -0.63 7.16 8.18
N SER A 136 -1.93 7.49 8.28
CA SER A 136 -2.69 7.32 9.52
C SER A 136 -2.80 5.85 9.95
N ARG A 137 -2.97 4.92 9.01
CA ARG A 137 -2.93 3.47 9.33
C ARG A 137 -1.55 3.07 9.87
N ALA A 138 -0.47 3.59 9.29
CA ALA A 138 0.89 3.32 9.78
C ALA A 138 1.12 3.85 11.20
N LEU A 139 0.50 4.98 11.56
CA LEU A 139 0.50 5.49 12.94
C LEU A 139 -0.25 4.57 13.90
N GLU A 140 -1.43 4.11 13.51
CA GLU A 140 -2.22 3.16 14.29
C GLU A 140 -1.44 1.85 14.50
N GLN A 141 -0.76 1.35 13.47
CA GLN A 141 0.14 0.19 13.58
C GLN A 141 1.32 0.46 14.51
N LEU A 142 2.02 1.60 14.39
CA LEU A 142 3.16 1.93 15.25
C LEU A 142 2.79 1.91 16.76
N ARG A 143 1.54 2.19 17.10
CA ARG A 143 1.03 2.20 18.48
C ARG A 143 0.56 0.83 18.98
N ARG A 144 0.36 -0.13 18.09
CA ARG A 144 -0.08 -1.48 18.46
C ARG A 144 1.10 -2.29 19.00
N PRO A 145 0.85 -3.25 19.89
CA PRO A 145 1.84 -4.25 20.24
C PRO A 145 2.33 -4.99 18.99
N LEU A 146 3.62 -5.31 18.95
CA LEU A 146 4.19 -6.12 17.89
C LEU A 146 3.55 -7.51 17.89
N CYS A 147 3.08 -7.95 16.72
CA CYS A 147 2.48 -9.25 16.50
C CYS A 147 3.03 -9.90 15.23
N PHE A 148 2.84 -11.20 15.12
CA PHE A 148 3.07 -11.97 13.90
C PHE A 148 1.74 -12.06 13.15
N ASP A 149 1.60 -11.24 12.12
CA ASP A 149 0.38 -11.11 11.32
C ASP A 149 0.32 -12.17 10.20
N GLU A 150 1.47 -12.71 9.81
CA GLU A 150 1.59 -13.71 8.76
C GLU A 150 2.52 -14.84 9.21
N LEU A 151 2.07 -16.08 9.06
CA LEU A 151 2.83 -17.29 9.34
C LEU A 151 2.98 -18.09 8.05
N VAL A 152 4.21 -18.47 7.73
CA VAL A 152 4.55 -19.14 6.48
C VAL A 152 5.30 -20.42 6.79
N GLY A 153 4.90 -21.53 6.17
CA GLY A 153 5.40 -22.87 6.43
C GLY A 153 4.55 -23.68 7.42
N ASP A 154 4.89 -24.96 7.58
CA ASP A 154 4.05 -25.93 8.30
C ASP A 154 4.50 -26.19 9.75
N GLY A 155 5.55 -25.51 10.22
CA GLY A 155 6.17 -25.80 11.52
C GLY A 155 5.49 -25.15 12.72
N PHE A 156 4.59 -24.19 12.51
CA PHE A 156 3.94 -23.46 13.60
C PHE A 156 2.70 -24.20 14.13
N SER A 157 2.56 -24.24 15.46
CA SER A 157 1.32 -24.67 16.08
C SER A 157 0.22 -23.61 15.95
N PRO A 158 -1.04 -23.93 16.27
CA PRO A 158 -2.06 -22.92 16.50
C PRO A 158 -1.57 -21.90 17.54
N GLN A 159 -1.81 -20.61 17.28
CA GLN A 159 -1.36 -19.53 18.15
C GLN A 159 -2.50 -19.02 19.04
N GLU A 160 -2.27 -18.99 20.35
CA GLU A 160 -3.21 -18.41 21.32
C GLU A 160 -3.01 -16.90 21.47
N HIS A 161 -1.80 -16.41 21.22
CA HIS A 161 -1.43 -15.01 21.36
C HIS A 161 -0.73 -14.51 20.09
N PRO A 162 -1.13 -13.36 19.52
CA PRO A 162 -0.60 -12.87 18.25
C PRO A 162 0.87 -12.43 18.34
N GLY A 163 1.42 -12.22 19.54
CA GLY A 163 2.83 -11.87 19.76
C GLY A 163 3.73 -13.07 20.07
N ILE A 164 3.20 -14.30 20.07
CA ILE A 164 3.93 -15.52 20.40
C ILE A 164 3.81 -16.48 19.24
N VAL A 165 4.91 -17.14 18.90
CA VAL A 165 4.93 -18.25 17.95
C VAL A 165 5.60 -19.46 18.58
N THR A 166 4.90 -20.58 18.51
CA THR A 166 5.43 -21.89 18.92
C THR A 166 5.68 -22.73 17.66
N CYS A 167 6.90 -23.21 17.51
CA CYS A 167 7.28 -24.15 16.45
C CYS A 167 7.33 -25.56 17.02
N THR A 168 6.56 -26.49 16.46
CA THR A 168 6.42 -27.87 16.96
C THR A 168 7.00 -28.92 16.03
N ASP A 169 7.20 -28.58 14.75
CA ASP A 169 7.83 -29.48 13.78
C ASP A 169 9.27 -29.05 13.50
N ALA A 170 10.17 -30.04 13.43
CA ALA A 170 11.57 -29.85 13.06
C ALA A 170 11.80 -29.97 11.55
N ALA A 171 10.79 -30.36 10.76
CA ALA A 171 10.91 -30.53 9.33
C ALA A 171 10.68 -29.22 8.57
N GLY A 172 11.78 -28.57 8.17
CA GLY A 172 11.76 -27.46 7.21
C GLY A 172 11.85 -26.07 7.84
N TRP A 173 11.80 -25.05 6.98
CA TRP A 173 11.87 -23.64 7.39
C TRP A 173 10.47 -23.08 7.53
N SER A 174 10.21 -22.43 8.67
CA SER A 174 8.99 -21.65 8.90
C SER A 174 9.34 -20.22 9.25
N THR A 175 8.57 -19.26 8.77
CA THR A 175 8.82 -17.82 8.96
C THR A 175 7.58 -17.14 9.52
N ALA A 176 7.74 -16.44 10.63
CA ALA A 176 6.70 -15.58 11.20
C ALA A 176 7.03 -14.12 10.91
N VAL A 177 6.05 -13.37 10.40
CA VAL A 177 6.23 -12.01 9.90
C VAL A 177 5.29 -11.07 10.62
N SER A 178 5.83 -9.94 11.06
CA SER A 178 4.98 -8.84 11.52
C SER A 178 4.52 -7.98 10.35
N GLY A 179 3.25 -7.57 10.37
CA GLY A 179 2.69 -6.58 9.46
C GLY A 179 3.18 -5.16 9.74
N HIS A 180 4.02 -4.95 10.75
CA HIS A 180 4.62 -3.66 11.07
C HIS A 180 5.74 -3.32 10.08
N ALA A 181 5.45 -2.40 9.15
CA ALA A 181 6.45 -1.87 8.23
C ALA A 181 7.34 -0.81 8.90
N MET A 182 8.64 -1.05 8.96
CA MET A 182 9.62 -0.04 9.38
C MET A 182 9.89 0.94 8.24
N ARG A 183 9.67 2.24 8.50
CA ARG A 183 9.73 3.29 7.48
C ARG A 183 10.94 4.19 7.66
N GLY A 184 11.08 4.83 8.82
CA GLY A 184 12.16 5.75 9.10
C GLY A 184 12.54 5.80 10.58
N GLY A 185 13.74 6.30 10.85
CA GLY A 185 14.27 6.40 12.21
C GLY A 185 14.85 5.09 12.72
N ARG A 186 15.01 5.01 14.05
CA ARG A 186 15.58 3.84 14.75
C ARG A 186 14.45 3.02 15.35
N HIS A 187 14.40 1.75 14.99
CA HIS A 187 13.49 0.75 15.53
C HIS A 187 14.29 -0.31 16.31
N SER A 188 13.66 -0.89 17.33
CA SER A 188 14.20 -2.01 18.10
C SER A 188 13.05 -2.94 18.46
N ALA A 189 13.32 -4.24 18.42
CA ALA A 189 12.42 -5.29 18.88
C ALA A 189 13.21 -6.26 19.76
N GLU A 190 12.56 -6.78 20.79
CA GLU A 190 13.12 -7.75 21.71
C GLU A 190 12.32 -9.05 21.60
N PHE A 191 13.02 -10.18 21.56
CA PHE A 191 12.42 -11.49 21.43
C PHE A 191 12.90 -12.37 22.57
N ALA A 192 11.96 -12.96 23.31
CA ALA A 192 12.25 -14.02 24.26
C ALA A 192 12.16 -15.37 23.54
N ILE A 193 13.26 -16.12 23.51
CA ILE A 193 13.33 -17.43 22.85
C ILE A 193 13.42 -18.51 23.92
N THR A 194 12.44 -19.40 23.93
CA THR A 194 12.41 -20.58 24.81
C THR A 194 12.74 -21.82 23.98
N ILE A 195 13.71 -22.62 24.43
CA ILE A 195 14.19 -23.82 23.72
C ILE A 195 13.96 -25.03 24.62
N ASP A 196 13.35 -26.09 24.08
CA ASP A 196 13.33 -27.40 24.72
C ASP A 196 14.66 -28.13 24.45
N GLU A 197 15.27 -28.72 25.47
CA GLU A 197 16.62 -29.29 25.46
C GLU A 197 16.81 -30.42 24.45
N ARG A 198 15.73 -30.97 23.91
CA ARG A 198 15.73 -32.13 23.01
C ARG A 198 16.08 -31.78 21.56
N ASN A 199 15.94 -30.53 21.15
CA ASN A 199 16.27 -30.07 19.80
C ASN A 199 16.63 -28.59 19.86
N ILE A 200 17.86 -28.22 19.45
CA ILE A 200 18.28 -26.81 19.40
C ILE A 200 17.83 -26.25 18.04
N PRO A 201 16.79 -25.40 17.96
CA PRO A 201 16.36 -24.84 16.70
C PRO A 201 17.37 -23.81 16.19
N VAL A 202 17.55 -23.75 14.87
CA VAL A 202 18.28 -22.65 14.23
C VAL A 202 17.31 -21.49 14.04
N VAL A 203 17.40 -20.48 14.91
CA VAL A 203 16.55 -19.28 14.84
C VAL A 203 17.28 -18.17 14.10
N SER A 204 16.66 -17.63 13.06
CA SER A 204 17.13 -16.43 12.35
C SER A 204 16.14 -15.30 12.58
N LEU A 205 16.64 -14.16 13.08
CA LEU A 205 15.87 -12.94 13.27
C LEU A 205 16.36 -11.87 12.29
N GLY A 206 15.43 -11.13 11.69
CA GLY A 206 15.81 -10.16 10.70
C GLY A 206 14.67 -9.26 10.25
N ILE A 207 15.01 -8.41 9.28
CA ILE A 207 14.09 -7.49 8.63
C ILE A 207 13.85 -8.01 7.22
N MET A 208 12.57 -8.15 6.85
CA MET A 208 12.20 -8.52 5.49
C MET A 208 11.73 -7.30 4.71
N ARG A 209 12.05 -7.30 3.42
CA ARG A 209 11.55 -6.30 2.47
C ARG A 209 10.63 -7.03 1.50
N PRO A 210 9.35 -6.63 1.41
CA PRO A 210 8.48 -7.14 0.37
C PRO A 210 9.10 -6.85 -1.00
N VAL A 211 9.08 -7.84 -1.88
CA VAL A 211 9.49 -7.70 -3.27
C VAL A 211 8.29 -7.99 -4.17
N SER A 212 8.00 -7.08 -5.09
CA SER A 212 6.95 -7.29 -6.08
C SER A 212 7.52 -8.17 -7.19
N LEU A 213 6.97 -9.38 -7.35
CA LEU A 213 7.35 -10.30 -8.44
C LEU A 213 6.71 -9.92 -9.79
N THR A 214 6.00 -8.79 -9.87
CA THR A 214 5.24 -8.35 -11.04
C THR A 214 6.10 -7.99 -12.25
N ASP A 215 7.41 -7.77 -12.06
CA ASP A 215 8.35 -7.47 -13.16
C ASP A 215 8.92 -8.72 -13.84
N GLY A 216 8.35 -9.91 -13.59
CA GLY A 216 8.79 -11.12 -14.27
C GLY A 216 10.19 -11.55 -13.87
N ILE A 217 10.54 -11.37 -12.58
CA ILE A 217 11.76 -11.93 -12.00
C ILE A 217 11.65 -13.47 -12.08
N LEU A 218 12.18 -14.01 -13.17
CA LEU A 218 12.31 -15.45 -13.38
C LEU A 218 13.27 -16.00 -12.31
N GLU A 219 13.07 -17.25 -11.87
CA GLU A 219 13.98 -17.96 -10.94
C GLU A 219 15.47 -17.80 -11.30
N ALA A 220 15.78 -17.59 -12.59
CA ALA A 220 17.12 -17.36 -13.11
C ALA A 220 17.81 -16.06 -12.61
N GLU A 221 17.08 -15.07 -12.12
CA GLU A 221 17.65 -13.83 -11.57
C GLU A 221 18.01 -13.94 -10.08
N TRP A 222 17.59 -15.03 -9.43
CA TRP A 222 17.87 -15.23 -8.02
C TRP A 222 19.32 -15.67 -7.87
N LYS A 223 20.10 -14.86 -7.17
CA LYS A 223 21.50 -15.18 -6.84
C LYS A 223 21.55 -16.16 -5.65
N GLY A 224 20.84 -17.29 -5.76
CA GLY A 224 20.71 -18.29 -4.69
C GLY A 224 19.58 -19.30 -4.92
N ASN A 225 19.55 -20.35 -4.11
CA ASN A 225 18.46 -21.34 -4.11
C ASN A 225 17.24 -20.77 -3.38
N VAL A 226 16.06 -20.93 -3.96
CA VAL A 226 14.80 -20.38 -3.42
C VAL A 226 13.92 -21.55 -3.03
N ASN A 227 13.53 -21.60 -1.76
CA ASN A 227 12.54 -22.57 -1.31
C ASN A 227 11.22 -21.82 -1.09
N PRO A 228 10.27 -21.89 -2.05
CA PRO A 228 8.96 -21.31 -1.84
C PRO A 228 8.29 -22.00 -0.65
N ALA A 229 7.68 -21.22 0.23
CA ALA A 229 6.94 -21.71 1.37
C ALA A 229 5.46 -21.35 1.22
N CYS A 230 4.58 -22.25 1.62
CA CYS A 230 3.14 -22.02 1.59
C CYS A 230 2.76 -21.00 2.66
N VAL A 231 1.90 -20.05 2.28
CA VAL A 231 1.29 -19.09 3.21
C VAL A 231 -0.05 -19.68 3.65
N SER A 232 -0.26 -19.83 4.95
CA SER A 232 -1.49 -20.35 5.55
C SER A 232 -2.46 -19.24 5.93
#